data_AF-A0A0C3PMU3-F1
#
_entry.id   AF-A0A0C3PMU3-F1
#
_cell.length_a   1.000
_cell.length_b   1.000
_cell.length_c   1.000
_cell.angle_alpha   90.00
_cell.angle_beta   90.00
_cell.angle_gamma   90.00
#
_symmetry.space_group_name_H-M   'P 1'
#
loop_
_entity.id
_entity.type
_entity.pdbx_description
1 polymer ?
#
loop_
_entity_poly.entity_id
_entity_poly.type
_entity_poly.pdbx_seq_one_letter_code
_entity_poly.pdbx_strand_id
1 'polypeptide(L)'
;MANWFPILGRIPTENSRRTAHSRNVMQRVGRKLLDERRAAILAEATDGADAVDKRSVSGKDIFSVMIKANLANDIKDSERMTDQEVIDQIITIVIAGHETTGTYLDWLLYELSRPENQHIQSKLREELLSVSSDRPTLEELNALPYLDAVIRENLRKNSVVDGTIRCAEKDDIIPLATPFVDRNGVERNEISKSSSI
;
A
#
# COMPACT_ATOMS: atom_id res chain seq x y z
N MET A 1 20.71 2.91 3.24
CA MET A 1 22.14 2.79 3.63
C MET A 1 22.61 1.33 3.79
N ALA A 2 21.91 0.47 4.52
CA ALA A 2 22.33 -0.94 4.68
C ALA A 2 22.45 -1.73 3.36
N ASN A 3 21.59 -1.44 2.36
CA ASN A 3 21.68 -2.06 1.04
C ASN A 3 22.94 -1.64 0.25
N TRP A 4 23.56 -0.52 0.60
CA TRP A 4 24.77 -0.02 -0.06
C TRP A 4 26.03 -0.35 0.77
N PHE A 5 25.88 -0.48 2.09
CA PHE A 5 26.93 -0.88 3.02
C PHE A 5 26.42 -1.96 4.00
N PRO A 6 26.43 -3.25 3.59
CA PRO A 6 25.84 -4.35 4.36
C PRO A 6 26.43 -4.52 5.76
N ILE A 7 27.70 -4.15 5.96
CA ILE A 7 28.40 -4.26 7.24
C ILE A 7 27.76 -3.36 8.33
N LEU A 8 27.18 -2.22 7.95
CA LEU A 8 26.49 -1.32 8.88
C LEU A 8 25.19 -1.92 9.40
N GLY A 9 24.59 -2.89 8.69
CA GLY A 9 23.42 -3.63 9.14
C GLY A 9 23.69 -4.61 10.29
N ARG A 10 24.97 -4.93 10.58
CA ARG A 10 25.36 -5.82 11.68
C ARG A 10 25.57 -5.10 13.01
N ILE A 11 25.59 -3.76 13.00
CA ILE A 11 25.83 -2.96 14.21
C ILE A 11 24.49 -2.77 14.93
N PRO A 12 24.33 -3.25 16.19
CA PRO A 12 23.08 -3.13 16.93
C PRO A 12 22.88 -1.69 17.39
N THR A 13 22.11 -0.93 16.63
CA THR A 13 21.69 0.44 16.96
C THR A 13 20.40 0.43 17.78
N GLU A 14 20.06 1.56 18.39
CA GLU A 14 18.74 1.72 19.01
C GLU A 14 17.62 1.54 17.96
N ASN A 15 17.81 2.11 16.77
CA ASN A 15 16.85 1.98 15.68
C ASN A 15 16.67 0.51 15.25
N SER A 16 17.75 -0.26 15.10
CA SER A 16 17.63 -1.68 14.73
C SER A 16 16.89 -2.50 15.80
N ARG A 17 17.09 -2.18 17.09
CA ARG A 17 16.34 -2.81 18.19
C ARG A 17 14.85 -2.43 18.15
N ARG A 18 14.52 -1.16 17.92
CA ARG A 18 13.14 -0.67 17.77
C ARG A 18 12.45 -1.35 16.58
N THR A 19 13.08 -1.40 15.41
CA THR A 19 12.53 -2.09 14.24
C THR A 19 12.31 -3.58 14.50
N ALA A 20 13.26 -4.26 15.15
CA ALA A 20 13.09 -5.67 15.52
C ALA A 20 11.92 -5.88 16.48
N HIS A 21 11.77 -5.01 17.48
CA HIS A 21 10.63 -5.04 18.40
C HIS A 21 9.29 -4.85 17.66
N SER A 22 9.17 -3.82 16.82
CA SER A 22 7.96 -3.60 16.01
C SER A 22 7.65 -4.77 15.10
N ARG A 23 8.66 -5.36 14.46
CA ARG A 23 8.49 -6.58 13.65
C ARG A 23 7.91 -7.73 14.47
N ASN A 24 8.44 -7.97 15.67
CA ASN A 24 7.93 -9.02 16.55
C ASN A 24 6.47 -8.79 16.96
N VAL A 25 6.09 -7.54 17.22
CA VAL A 25 4.70 -7.17 17.52
C VAL A 25 3.80 -7.42 16.32
N MET A 26 4.19 -6.98 15.13
CA MET A 26 3.42 -7.19 13.90
C MET A 26 3.25 -8.68 13.59
N GLN A 27 4.31 -9.48 13.72
CA GLN A 27 4.26 -10.92 13.52
C GLN A 27 3.33 -11.62 14.52
N ARG A 28 3.40 -11.24 15.80
CA ARG A 28 2.52 -11.78 16.84
C ARG A 28 1.05 -11.45 16.57
N VAL A 29 0.73 -10.21 16.20
CA VAL A 29 -0.64 -9.79 15.89
C VAL A 29 -1.13 -10.45 14.60
N GLY A 30 -0.31 -10.50 13.56
CA GLY A 30 -0.63 -11.16 12.30
C GLY A 30 -0.93 -12.64 12.46
N ARG A 31 -0.12 -13.38 13.24
CA ARG A 31 -0.40 -14.78 13.59
C ARG A 31 -1.74 -14.95 14.29
N LYS A 32 -2.02 -14.11 15.30
CA LYS A 32 -3.31 -14.13 16.01
C LYS A 32 -4.49 -13.94 15.05
N LEU A 33 -4.40 -12.96 14.15
CA LEU A 33 -5.46 -12.69 13.15
C LEU A 33 -5.64 -13.87 12.19
N LEU A 34 -4.54 -14.47 11.72
CA LEU A 34 -4.59 -15.65 10.86
C LEU A 34 -5.31 -16.80 11.56
N ASP A 35 -4.93 -17.11 12.79
CA ASP A 35 -5.49 -18.23 13.56
C ASP A 35 -6.99 -18.02 13.83
N GLU A 36 -7.39 -16.82 14.24
CA GLU A 36 -8.80 -16.45 14.47
C GLU A 36 -9.64 -16.58 13.21
N ARG A 37 -9.14 -16.07 12.07
CA ARG A 37 -9.86 -16.13 10.79
C ARG A 37 -9.93 -17.54 10.25
N ARG A 38 -8.83 -18.31 10.30
CA ARG A 38 -8.82 -19.72 9.88
C ARG A 38 -9.81 -20.54 10.70
N ALA A 39 -9.84 -20.37 12.03
CA ALA A 39 -10.78 -21.08 12.89
C ALA A 39 -12.24 -20.74 12.54
N ALA A 40 -12.56 -19.47 12.31
CA ALA A 40 -13.90 -19.05 11.90
C ALA A 40 -14.31 -19.66 10.55
N ILE A 41 -13.40 -19.66 9.56
CA ILE A 41 -13.64 -20.24 8.23
C ILE A 41 -13.92 -21.74 8.31
N LEU A 42 -13.14 -22.48 9.11
CA LEU A 42 -13.32 -23.92 9.25
C LEU A 42 -14.62 -24.27 9.98
N ALA A 43 -15.03 -23.46 10.96
CA ALA A 43 -16.31 -23.62 11.65
C ALA A 43 -17.51 -23.40 10.71
N GLU A 44 -17.40 -22.47 9.75
CA GLU A 44 -18.44 -22.27 8.72
C GLU A 44 -18.50 -23.42 7.69
N ALA A 45 -17.36 -24.06 7.40
CA ALA A 45 -17.28 -25.13 6.40
C ALA A 45 -17.88 -26.46 6.86
N THR A 46 -17.94 -26.72 8.17
CA THR A 46 -18.47 -27.98 8.72
C THR A 46 -19.99 -28.14 8.65
N ASP A 47 -20.75 -27.06 8.45
CA ASP A 47 -22.22 -27.09 8.36
C ASP A 47 -22.75 -27.30 6.91
N GLY A 48 -21.86 -27.45 5.92
CA GLY A 48 -22.24 -27.64 4.52
C GLY A 48 -21.15 -28.29 3.67
N ALA A 49 -21.10 -29.63 3.67
CA ALA A 49 -20.48 -30.53 2.68
C ALA A 49 -19.20 -30.04 1.95
N ASP A 50 -18.03 -30.46 2.46
CA ASP A 50 -16.77 -30.81 1.77
C ASP A 50 -16.19 -29.93 0.64
N ALA A 51 -16.70 -28.73 0.41
CA ALA A 51 -16.11 -27.78 -0.52
C ALA A 51 -16.19 -26.36 0.03
N VAL A 52 -15.03 -25.74 0.27
CA VAL A 52 -14.93 -24.28 0.33
C VAL A 52 -15.18 -23.78 -1.09
N ASP A 53 -16.45 -23.65 -1.47
CA ASP A 53 -16.85 -23.03 -2.73
C ASP A 53 -16.44 -21.54 -2.68
N LYS A 54 -15.68 -21.09 -3.70
CA LYS A 54 -15.32 -19.67 -3.88
C LYS A 54 -16.55 -18.75 -3.92
N ARG A 55 -17.76 -19.29 -4.10
CA ARG A 55 -19.02 -18.54 -4.11
C ARG A 55 -19.75 -18.47 -2.77
N SER A 56 -19.42 -19.30 -1.78
CA SER A 56 -20.06 -19.30 -0.45
C SER A 56 -19.37 -18.39 0.57
N VAL A 57 -18.77 -17.28 0.12
CA VAL A 57 -17.94 -16.37 0.93
C VAL A 57 -18.75 -15.68 2.03
N SER A 58 -18.94 -16.35 3.17
CA SER A 58 -19.27 -15.72 4.45
C SER A 58 -17.97 -15.27 5.13
N GLY A 59 -17.79 -13.98 5.37
CA GLY A 59 -16.49 -13.41 5.74
C GLY A 59 -16.16 -12.25 4.81
N LYS A 60 -16.69 -11.07 5.14
CA LYS A 60 -16.67 -9.86 4.28
C LYS A 60 -15.36 -9.06 4.37
N ASP A 61 -14.25 -9.70 4.74
CA ASP A 61 -12.95 -9.02 4.85
C ASP A 61 -11.88 -9.68 3.99
N ILE A 62 -10.90 -8.87 3.56
CA ILE A 62 -9.86 -9.26 2.62
C ILE A 62 -9.00 -10.44 3.12
N PHE A 63 -8.80 -10.56 4.44
CA PHE A 63 -8.01 -11.65 5.02
C PHE A 63 -8.80 -12.96 5.01
N SER A 64 -10.10 -12.90 5.30
CA SER A 64 -11.00 -14.04 5.15
C SER A 64 -11.01 -14.55 3.71
N VAL A 65 -11.10 -13.64 2.72
CA VAL A 65 -11.04 -13.99 1.29
C VAL A 65 -9.70 -14.63 0.91
N MET A 66 -8.58 -14.05 1.37
CA MET A 66 -7.24 -14.57 1.11
C MET A 66 -7.03 -15.97 1.69
N ILE A 67 -7.45 -16.20 2.95
CA ILE A 67 -7.31 -17.50 3.61
C ILE A 67 -8.20 -18.55 2.91
N LYS A 68 -9.45 -18.20 2.57
CA LYS A 68 -10.35 -19.10 1.82
C LYS A 68 -9.75 -19.45 0.45
N ALA A 69 -9.23 -18.46 -0.28
CA ALA A 69 -8.56 -18.69 -1.55
C ALA A 69 -7.36 -19.64 -1.37
N ASN A 70 -6.52 -19.42 -0.36
CA ASN A 70 -5.36 -20.26 -0.06
C ASN A 70 -5.71 -21.69 0.40
N LEU A 71 -6.95 -21.92 0.86
CA LEU A 71 -7.47 -23.24 1.25
C LEU A 71 -8.30 -23.93 0.16
N ALA A 72 -8.53 -23.27 -0.97
CA ALA A 72 -9.35 -23.83 -2.04
C ALA A 72 -8.73 -25.10 -2.63
N ASN A 73 -9.58 -26.04 -3.05
CA ASN A 73 -9.17 -27.33 -3.61
C ASN A 73 -8.60 -27.24 -5.03
N ASP A 74 -8.82 -26.12 -5.73
CA ASP A 74 -8.37 -25.89 -7.10
C ASP A 74 -6.98 -25.21 -7.20
N ILE A 75 -6.32 -24.97 -6.05
CA ILE A 75 -4.94 -24.48 -5.97
C ILE A 75 -3.98 -25.66 -5.78
N LYS A 76 -2.92 -25.69 -6.59
CA LYS A 76 -1.83 -26.68 -6.43
C LYS A 76 -1.04 -26.38 -5.16
N ASP A 77 -0.51 -27.40 -4.51
CA ASP A 77 0.29 -27.20 -3.29
C ASP A 77 1.52 -26.31 -3.50
N SER A 78 2.10 -26.32 -4.71
CA SER A 78 3.20 -25.42 -5.09
C SER A 78 2.81 -23.93 -5.20
N GLU A 79 1.52 -23.65 -5.27
CA GLU A 79 0.94 -22.30 -5.42
C GLU A 79 0.31 -21.81 -4.10
N ARG A 80 0.28 -22.65 -3.06
CA ARG A 80 -0.24 -22.29 -1.74
C ARG A 80 0.77 -21.42 -0.99
N MET A 81 0.28 -20.35 -0.40
CA MET A 81 1.04 -19.53 0.53
C MET A 81 1.24 -20.28 1.85
N THR A 82 2.46 -20.24 2.37
CA THR A 82 2.76 -20.60 3.75
C THR A 82 2.05 -19.66 4.72
N ASP A 83 1.85 -20.10 5.96
CA ASP A 83 1.30 -19.25 7.00
C ASP A 83 2.11 -17.95 7.19
N GLN A 84 3.43 -18.03 7.04
CA GLN A 84 4.31 -16.87 7.16
C GLN A 84 4.05 -15.86 6.03
N GLU A 85 3.90 -16.33 4.79
CA GLU A 85 3.59 -15.46 3.66
C GLU A 85 2.20 -14.83 3.81
N VAL A 86 1.21 -15.56 4.34
CA VAL A 86 -0.12 -14.98 4.62
C VAL A 86 -0.02 -13.88 5.69
N ILE A 87 0.74 -14.12 6.77
CA ILE A 87 0.99 -13.10 7.80
C ILE A 87 1.70 -11.88 7.20
N ASP A 88 2.71 -12.10 6.36
CA ASP A 88 3.46 -11.02 5.73
C ASP A 88 2.57 -10.19 4.79
N GLN A 89 1.60 -10.80 4.09
CA GLN A 89 0.59 -10.07 3.31
C GLN A 89 -0.37 -9.27 4.19
N ILE A 90 -0.83 -9.83 5.30
CA ILE A 90 -1.67 -9.10 6.28
C ILE A 90 -0.95 -7.84 6.76
N ILE A 91 0.32 -7.98 7.16
CA ILE A 91 1.16 -6.87 7.61
C ILE A 91 1.35 -5.84 6.50
N THR A 92 1.65 -6.30 5.28
CA THR A 92 1.87 -5.43 4.11
C THR A 92 0.66 -4.56 3.81
N ILE A 93 -0.53 -5.15 3.76
CA ILE A 93 -1.79 -4.42 3.46
C ILE A 93 -2.08 -3.37 4.55
N VAL A 94 -1.89 -3.73 5.82
CA VAL A 94 -2.13 -2.79 6.94
C VAL A 94 -1.15 -1.61 6.88
N ILE A 95 0.15 -1.87 6.70
CA ILE A 95 1.14 -0.79 6.61
C ILE A 95 0.86 0.10 5.40
N ALA A 96 0.66 -0.52 4.24
CA ALA A 96 0.43 0.20 2.98
C ALA A 96 -0.85 1.04 3.02
N GLY A 97 -1.91 0.58 3.68
CA GLY A 97 -3.17 1.32 3.78
C GLY A 97 -3.19 2.35 4.90
N HIS A 98 -2.60 2.05 6.06
CA HIS A 98 -2.72 2.88 7.25
C HIS A 98 -1.74 4.06 7.23
N GLU A 99 -0.45 3.79 7.05
CA GLU A 99 0.56 4.84 7.18
C GLU A 99 0.40 5.87 6.06
N THR A 100 0.22 5.43 4.81
CA THR A 100 0.19 6.37 3.68
C THR A 100 -1.04 7.26 3.70
N THR A 101 -2.22 6.71 4.03
CA THR A 101 -3.46 7.49 4.11
C THR A 101 -3.48 8.40 5.33
N GLY A 102 -2.94 7.94 6.47
CA GLY A 102 -2.76 8.74 7.68
C GLY A 102 -1.85 9.94 7.43
N THR A 103 -0.64 9.72 6.91
CA THR A 103 0.29 10.81 6.59
C THR A 103 -0.29 11.78 5.55
N TYR A 104 -1.03 11.28 4.56
CA TYR A 104 -1.72 12.12 3.59
C TYR A 104 -2.75 13.06 4.25
N LEU A 105 -3.57 12.52 5.16
CA LEU A 105 -4.56 13.29 5.89
C LEU A 105 -3.92 14.31 6.83
N ASP A 106 -2.82 13.94 7.49
CA ASP A 106 -2.06 14.88 8.34
C ASP A 106 -1.58 16.09 7.54
N TRP A 107 -1.01 15.86 6.34
CA TRP A 107 -0.61 16.94 5.45
C TRP A 107 -1.79 17.78 4.97
N LEU A 108 -2.90 17.14 4.59
CA LEU A 108 -4.10 17.83 4.12
C LEU A 108 -4.64 18.76 5.21
N LEU A 109 -4.80 18.25 6.43
CA LEU A 109 -5.29 19.02 7.57
C LEU A 109 -4.31 20.13 7.97
N TYR A 110 -3.01 19.84 7.95
CA TYR A 110 -1.97 20.84 8.17
C TYR A 110 -2.10 21.98 7.17
N GLU A 111 -2.17 21.70 5.86
CA GLU A 111 -2.31 22.73 4.83
C GLU A 111 -3.60 23.55 4.99
N LEU A 112 -4.73 22.91 5.28
CA LEU A 112 -6.00 23.60 5.50
C LEU A 112 -6.04 24.44 6.78
N SER A 113 -5.19 24.12 7.77
CA SER A 113 -5.10 24.87 9.03
C SER A 113 -4.27 26.16 8.92
N ARG A 114 -3.49 26.30 7.84
CA ARG A 114 -2.59 27.44 7.67
C ARG A 114 -3.38 28.73 7.38
N PRO A 115 -3.04 29.86 8.03
CA PRO A 115 -3.74 31.13 7.82
C PRO A 115 -3.83 31.55 6.35
N GLU A 116 -2.78 31.33 5.56
CA GLU A 116 -2.73 31.63 4.13
C GLU A 116 -3.72 30.80 3.28
N ASN A 117 -4.09 29.61 3.74
CA ASN A 117 -4.99 28.68 3.05
C ASN A 117 -6.42 28.74 3.59
N GLN A 118 -6.73 29.67 4.50
CA GLN A 118 -8.05 29.78 5.12
C GLN A 118 -9.18 29.90 4.09
N HIS A 119 -8.94 30.63 2.99
CA HIS A 119 -9.88 30.79 1.89
C HIS A 119 -10.19 29.45 1.17
N ILE A 120 -9.20 28.55 1.06
CA ILE A 120 -9.38 27.22 0.48
C ILE A 120 -10.28 26.39 1.40
N GLN A 121 -10.01 26.43 2.70
CA GLN A 121 -10.78 25.69 3.70
C GLN A 121 -12.24 26.15 3.77
N SER A 122 -12.49 27.46 3.72
CA SER A 122 -13.85 28.01 3.67
C SER A 122 -14.60 27.57 2.43
N LYS A 123 -14.00 27.69 1.25
CA LYS A 123 -14.61 27.26 -0.02
C LYS A 123 -14.88 25.75 -0.07
N LEU A 124 -13.95 24.94 0.44
CA LEU A 124 -14.16 23.49 0.55
C LEU A 124 -15.33 23.17 1.49
N ARG A 125 -15.41 23.85 2.63
CA ARG A 125 -16.51 23.67 3.57
C ARG A 125 -17.86 24.07 2.95
N GLU A 126 -17.91 25.15 2.18
CA GLU A 126 -19.13 25.56 1.45
C GLU A 126 -19.59 24.48 0.47
N GLU A 127 -18.68 23.89 -0.31
CA GLU A 127 -19.02 22.78 -1.21
C GLU A 127 -19.49 21.55 -0.44
N LEU A 128 -18.79 21.16 0.64
CA LEU A 128 -19.18 20.01 1.47
C LEU A 128 -20.54 20.19 2.14
N LEU A 129 -20.87 21.41 2.61
CA LEU A 129 -22.17 21.72 3.21
C LEU A 129 -23.32 21.79 2.20
N SER A 130 -23.02 21.83 0.89
CA SER A 130 -24.05 21.74 -0.15
C SER A 130 -24.64 20.33 -0.26
N VAL A 131 -23.93 19.31 0.25
CA VAL A 131 -24.39 17.93 0.26
C VAL A 131 -25.41 17.73 1.38
N SER A 132 -26.63 17.34 1.01
CA SER A 132 -27.78 17.31 1.92
C SER A 132 -27.78 16.12 2.87
N SER A 133 -26.98 15.08 2.58
CA SER A 133 -26.92 13.84 3.34
C SER A 133 -25.81 13.91 4.40
N ASP A 134 -26.15 13.56 5.65
CA ASP A 134 -25.15 13.36 6.72
C ASP A 134 -24.24 12.14 6.46
N ARG A 135 -24.62 11.28 5.51
CA ARG A 135 -23.88 10.09 5.09
C ARG A 135 -23.85 10.03 3.57
N PRO A 136 -23.06 10.91 2.92
CA PRO A 136 -22.99 10.92 1.48
C PRO A 136 -22.40 9.60 0.97
N THR A 137 -22.96 9.14 -0.13
CA THR A 137 -22.43 8.03 -0.92
C THR A 137 -21.11 8.42 -1.55
N LEU A 138 -20.34 7.42 -1.97
CA LEU A 138 -19.09 7.66 -2.69
C LEU A 138 -19.32 8.39 -4.02
N GLU A 139 -20.46 8.14 -4.69
CA GLU A 139 -20.85 8.82 -5.92
C GLU A 139 -21.10 10.31 -5.68
N GLU A 140 -21.82 10.65 -4.61
CA GLU A 140 -22.04 12.05 -4.22
C GLU A 140 -20.73 12.77 -3.88
N LEU A 141 -19.82 12.12 -3.15
CA LEU A 141 -18.51 12.70 -2.83
C LEU A 141 -17.63 12.90 -4.07
N ASN A 142 -17.64 11.93 -4.99
CA ASN A 142 -16.88 12.02 -6.24
C ASN A 142 -17.42 13.08 -7.20
N ALA A 143 -18.67 13.49 -7.04
CA ALA A 143 -19.27 14.56 -7.82
C ALA A 143 -18.86 15.97 -7.36
N LEU A 144 -18.08 16.10 -6.28
CA LEU A 144 -17.63 17.39 -5.72
C LEU A 144 -16.30 17.84 -6.36
N PRO A 145 -16.32 18.78 -7.32
CA PRO A 145 -15.12 19.13 -8.08
C PRO A 145 -14.04 19.82 -7.24
N TYR A 146 -14.42 20.63 -6.24
CA TYR A 146 -13.43 21.34 -5.44
C TYR A 146 -12.78 20.44 -4.39
N LEU A 147 -13.52 19.47 -3.82
CA LEU A 147 -12.95 18.40 -3.00
C LEU A 147 -11.90 17.59 -3.78
N ASP A 148 -12.21 17.15 -5.01
CA ASP A 148 -11.25 16.44 -5.86
C ASP A 148 -10.02 17.31 -6.17
N ALA A 149 -10.22 18.60 -6.47
CA ALA A 149 -9.12 19.53 -6.71
C ALA A 149 -8.20 19.69 -5.48
N VAL A 150 -8.77 19.84 -4.27
CA VAL A 150 -8.02 19.95 -3.02
C VAL A 150 -7.24 18.65 -2.74
N ILE A 151 -7.87 17.49 -2.94
CA ILE A 151 -7.23 16.19 -2.75
C ILE A 151 -6.03 16.04 -3.68
N ARG A 152 -6.22 16.33 -4.97
CA ARG A 152 -5.15 16.23 -5.98
C ARG A 152 -4.01 17.20 -5.71
N GLU A 153 -4.33 18.44 -5.31
CA GLU A 153 -3.29 19.43 -5.03
C GLU A 153 -2.47 19.06 -3.79
N ASN A 154 -3.09 18.49 -2.75
CA ASN A 154 -2.35 17.97 -1.61
C ASN A 154 -1.45 16.79 -2.01
N LEU A 155 -1.93 15.86 -2.83
CA LEU A 155 -1.09 14.77 -3.36
C LEU A 155 0.08 15.29 -4.23
N ARG A 156 -0.14 16.34 -5.01
CA ARG A 156 0.90 16.96 -5.85
C ARG A 156 1.95 17.69 -5.02
N LYS A 157 1.54 18.42 -3.97
CA LYS A 157 2.41 19.24 -3.12
C LYS A 157 3.12 18.41 -2.05
N ASN A 158 2.38 17.53 -1.36
CA ASN A 158 2.83 16.75 -0.22
C ASN A 158 2.76 15.25 -0.55
N SER A 159 3.60 14.80 -1.49
CA SER A 159 3.63 13.38 -1.85
C SER A 159 4.11 12.53 -0.68
N VAL A 160 3.27 11.58 -0.25
CA VAL A 160 3.62 10.63 0.83
C VAL A 160 4.64 9.59 0.35
N VAL A 161 4.66 9.31 -0.95
CA VAL A 161 5.63 8.42 -1.60
C VAL A 161 6.21 9.17 -2.78
N ASP A 162 7.37 9.79 -2.57
CA ASP A 162 8.07 10.67 -3.51
C ASP A 162 8.78 9.92 -4.66
N GLY A 163 8.99 8.62 -4.50
CA GLY A 163 9.57 7.79 -5.54
C GLY A 163 9.31 6.31 -5.31
N THR A 164 9.49 5.53 -6.38
CA THR A 164 9.47 4.08 -6.29
C THR A 164 10.74 3.52 -6.90
N ILE A 165 11.29 2.47 -6.28
CA ILE A 165 12.53 1.84 -6.72
C ILE A 165 12.17 0.73 -7.71
N ARG A 166 12.97 0.60 -8.78
CA ARG A 166 12.89 -0.48 -9.77
C ARG A 166 14.27 -1.08 -9.98
N CYS A 167 14.30 -2.37 -10.29
CA CYS A 167 15.51 -3.09 -10.69
C CYS A 167 15.27 -3.69 -12.08
N ALA A 168 16.26 -3.59 -12.96
CA ALA A 168 16.19 -4.20 -14.29
C ALA A 168 16.49 -5.71 -14.16
N GLU A 169 15.49 -6.54 -14.46
CA GLU A 169 15.64 -8.01 -14.47
C GLU A 169 16.42 -8.50 -15.69
N LYS A 170 16.38 -7.74 -16.78
CA LYS A 170 17.11 -7.96 -18.02
C LYS A 170 17.66 -6.63 -18.53
N ASP A 171 18.66 -6.72 -19.39
CA ASP A 171 19.17 -5.55 -20.12
C ASP A 171 18.01 -4.87 -20.87
N ASP A 172 17.95 -3.56 -20.75
CA ASP A 172 16.92 -2.75 -21.36
C ASP A 172 17.46 -1.40 -21.81
N ILE A 173 16.72 -0.73 -22.68
CA ILE A 173 17.07 0.57 -23.24
C ILE A 173 15.97 1.55 -22.84
N ILE A 174 16.36 2.64 -22.19
CA ILE A 174 15.46 3.74 -21.89
C ILE A 174 15.57 4.74 -23.04
N PRO A 175 14.56 4.84 -23.93
CA PRO A 175 14.58 5.83 -25.00
C PRO A 175 14.41 7.23 -24.44
N LEU A 176 15.12 8.20 -25.00
CA LEU A 176 15.04 9.60 -24.61
C LEU A 176 14.24 10.41 -25.62
N ALA A 177 13.34 11.26 -25.12
CA ALA A 177 12.61 12.20 -25.97
C ALA A 177 13.51 13.31 -26.53
N THR A 178 14.56 13.67 -25.78
CA THR A 178 15.54 14.69 -26.17
C THR A 178 16.94 14.08 -26.11
N PRO A 179 17.76 14.20 -27.18
CA PRO A 179 19.14 13.71 -27.18
C PRO A 179 20.00 14.42 -26.13
N PHE A 180 21.04 13.74 -25.62
CA PHE A 180 22.06 14.35 -24.75
C PHE A 180 23.47 14.03 -25.25
N VAL A 181 24.43 14.89 -24.93
CA VAL A 181 25.84 14.66 -25.26
C VAL A 181 26.54 14.01 -24.07
N ASP A 182 27.16 12.86 -24.27
CA ASP A 182 27.91 12.15 -23.23
C ASP A 182 29.28 12.80 -22.92
N ARG A 183 29.99 12.25 -21.94
CA ARG A 183 31.32 12.77 -21.52
C ARG A 183 32.39 12.70 -22.62
N ASN A 184 32.17 11.90 -23.67
CA ASN A 184 33.07 11.74 -24.80
C ASN A 184 32.67 12.63 -25.99
N GLY A 185 31.66 13.49 -25.82
CA GLY A 185 31.16 14.36 -26.89
C GLY A 185 30.24 13.64 -27.89
N VAL A 186 29.77 12.42 -27.59
CA VAL A 186 28.90 11.65 -28.47
C VAL A 186 27.44 11.94 -28.13
N GLU A 187 26.64 12.28 -29.13
CA GLU A 187 25.19 12.43 -28.99
C GLU A 187 24.53 11.05 -28.79
N ARG A 188 23.66 10.96 -27.79
CA ARG A 188 22.94 9.74 -27.41
C ARG A 188 21.45 10.04 -27.37
N ASN A 189 20.66 9.11 -27.92
CA ASN A 189 19.20 9.13 -27.91
C ASN A 189 18.59 8.15 -26.89
N GLU A 190 19.44 7.44 -26.15
CA GLU A 190 19.01 6.36 -25.26
C GLU A 190 20.00 6.16 -24.11
N ILE A 191 19.51 5.55 -23.03
CA ILE A 191 20.31 5.11 -21.89
C ILE A 191 20.18 3.59 -21.78
N SER A 192 21.28 2.88 -22.01
CA SER A 192 21.34 1.44 -21.77
C SER A 192 21.39 1.14 -20.27
N LYS A 193 20.50 0.29 -19.79
CA LYS A 193 20.45 -0.18 -18.41
C LYS A 193 20.69 -1.68 -18.39
N SER A 194 21.85 -2.09 -17.84
CA SER A 194 22.16 -3.51 -17.67
C SER A 194 21.36 -4.11 -16.51
N SER A 195 21.13 -5.42 -16.57
CA SER A 195 20.63 -6.19 -15.42
C SER A 195 21.56 -5.99 -14.23
N SER A 196 20.97 -6.01 -13.03
CA SER A 196 21.72 -5.95 -11.76
C SER A 196 21.86 -7.33 -11.11
N ILE A 197 21.55 -8.39 -11.88
CA ILE A 197 21.61 -9.81 -11.55
C ILE A 197 22.66 -10.44 -12.45
#